data_AF-A0A6I7Q155-F1
#
_entry.id   AF-A0A6I7Q155-F1
#
_cell.length_a   1.000
_cell.length_b   1.000
_cell.length_c   1.000
_cell.angle_alpha   90.00
_cell.angle_beta   90.00
_cell.angle_gamma   90.00
#
_symmetry.space_group_name_H-M   'P 1'
#
loop_
_entity.id
_entity.type
_entity.pdbx_description
1 polymer ?
#
loop_
_entity_poly.entity_id
_entity_poly.type
_entity_poly.pdbx_seq_one_letter_code
_entity_poly.pdbx_strand_id
1 'polypeptide(L)'
;MSPSLLADPATLPAADVAPAPGVEPVSEDGRWVSEEAYWREYYFVSDIHYEWNNGRLEEKPVSDYETYLVYRWFMLLLEHFLTSHPIARTVALEMGFRLPLPQGVVIRKPDLGVVRNDNPQPLLPHDCSYHGVFDLCIEALSDRERRGSERDTVVKKAEYAAGGVSEYVILHREPAQQAFYTLGPDGVYVPIAPTDGLICSRVLPGFRFRRQDLCRRPLHASLRDDPVYAHFVLPHWRQAEQRADAEAQRADVEARRADDEARRANDQARRADEAVRRAAAEAAARADAERRAAAAEAALAQLRAERTGRSDTKD
;
A
#
# COMPACT_ATOMS: atom_id res chain seq x y z
N MET A 1 24.16 -71.11 -26.69
CA MET A 1 23.91 -70.68 -25.29
C MET A 1 23.67 -69.19 -25.32
N SER A 2 22.61 -68.58 -24.79
CA SER A 2 21.27 -68.98 -24.35
C SER A 2 20.50 -67.64 -24.24
N PRO A 3 19.17 -67.64 -24.34
CA PRO A 3 18.38 -66.45 -24.63
C PRO A 3 18.11 -65.60 -23.38
N SER A 4 17.82 -64.32 -23.64
CA SER A 4 17.20 -63.37 -22.71
C SER A 4 16.11 -64.02 -21.87
N LEU A 5 16.26 -63.96 -20.54
CA LEU A 5 15.20 -64.22 -19.59
C LEU A 5 14.57 -62.88 -19.18
N LEU A 6 13.29 -62.77 -19.53
CA LEU A 6 12.33 -61.82 -18.98
C LEU A 6 12.39 -61.88 -17.46
N ALA A 7 12.62 -60.73 -16.82
CA ALA A 7 12.38 -60.59 -15.39
C ALA A 7 10.88 -60.56 -15.12
N ASP A 8 10.46 -61.41 -14.18
CA ASP A 8 9.14 -61.46 -13.56
C ASP A 8 8.67 -60.05 -13.13
N PRO A 9 7.40 -59.65 -13.38
CA PRO A 9 6.85 -58.48 -12.72
C PRO A 9 6.73 -58.80 -11.23
N ALA A 10 7.69 -58.30 -10.46
CA ALA A 10 7.63 -58.32 -9.00
C ALA A 10 6.27 -57.77 -8.56
N THR A 11 5.54 -58.63 -7.86
CA THR A 11 4.30 -58.37 -7.16
C THR A 11 4.35 -57.01 -6.50
N LEU A 12 3.54 -56.07 -6.97
CA LEU A 12 3.32 -54.80 -6.30
C LEU A 12 2.92 -55.10 -4.84
N PRO A 13 3.58 -54.53 -3.82
CA PRO A 13 3.09 -54.66 -2.46
C PRO A 13 1.67 -54.10 -2.42
N ALA A 14 0.82 -54.83 -1.70
CA ALA A 14 -0.60 -54.59 -1.58
C ALA A 14 -0.91 -53.11 -1.38
N ALA A 15 -1.96 -52.67 -2.09
CA ALA A 15 -2.54 -51.35 -2.05
C ALA A 15 -2.51 -50.74 -0.64
N ASP A 16 -2.07 -49.48 -0.59
CA ASP A 16 -2.29 -48.56 0.52
C ASP A 16 -3.67 -48.83 1.13
N VAL A 17 -3.65 -49.29 2.39
CA VAL A 17 -4.84 -49.29 3.22
C VAL A 17 -5.24 -47.82 3.34
N ALA A 18 -6.34 -47.45 2.69
CA ALA A 18 -6.95 -46.14 2.86
C ALA A 18 -7.08 -45.87 4.38
N PRO A 19 -6.60 -44.72 4.89
CA PRO A 19 -6.73 -44.42 6.31
C PRO A 19 -8.21 -44.51 6.70
N ALA A 20 -8.48 -45.18 7.82
CA ALA A 20 -9.81 -45.24 8.41
C ALA A 20 -10.39 -43.81 8.52
N PRO A 21 -11.72 -43.63 8.38
CA PRO A 21 -12.33 -42.31 8.45
C PRO A 21 -11.87 -41.60 9.72
N GLY A 22 -11.16 -40.49 9.51
CA GLY A 22 -10.52 -39.70 10.56
C GLY A 22 -11.55 -39.29 11.58
N VAL A 23 -11.37 -39.75 12.82
CA VAL A 23 -12.07 -39.17 13.96
C VAL A 23 -11.63 -37.71 14.02
N GLU A 24 -12.57 -36.78 13.88
CA GLU A 24 -12.25 -35.36 14.07
C GLU A 24 -11.56 -35.19 15.43
N PRO A 25 -10.45 -34.44 15.50
CA PRO A 25 -9.77 -34.22 16.77
C PRO A 25 -10.76 -33.60 17.75
N VAL A 26 -10.89 -34.22 18.92
CA VAL A 26 -11.78 -33.74 19.99
C VAL A 26 -10.98 -32.79 20.87
N SER A 27 -11.58 -31.67 21.25
CA SER A 27 -10.94 -30.71 22.14
C SER A 27 -10.55 -31.35 23.49
N GLU A 28 -9.34 -31.03 23.93
CA GLU A 28 -8.75 -31.39 25.20
C GLU A 28 -8.67 -30.16 26.14
N ASP A 29 -9.50 -29.13 25.91
CA ASP A 29 -9.60 -27.96 26.79
C ASP A 29 -9.77 -28.37 28.26
N GLY A 30 -9.00 -27.74 29.14
CA GLY A 30 -9.00 -28.03 30.57
C GLY A 30 -8.17 -29.24 31.00
N ARG A 31 -7.62 -30.04 30.07
CA ARG A 31 -6.71 -31.14 30.42
C ARG A 31 -5.43 -30.62 31.04
N TRP A 32 -4.91 -31.37 32.01
CA TRP A 32 -3.63 -31.08 32.66
C TRP A 32 -2.48 -31.83 32.00
N VAL A 33 -1.46 -31.09 31.52
CA VAL A 33 -0.25 -31.60 30.86
C VAL A 33 0.98 -30.83 31.31
N SER A 34 2.14 -31.47 31.34
CA SER A 34 3.41 -30.78 31.64
C SER A 34 3.76 -29.79 30.52
N GLU A 35 4.63 -28.82 30.81
CA GLU A 35 5.11 -27.87 29.79
C GLU A 35 5.82 -28.61 28.63
N GLU A 36 6.62 -29.64 28.93
CA GLU A 36 7.28 -30.47 27.91
C GLU A 36 6.28 -31.17 26.99
N ALA A 37 5.21 -31.76 27.56
CA ALA A 37 4.16 -32.40 26.78
C ALA A 37 3.40 -31.38 25.93
N TYR A 38 3.12 -30.18 26.46
CA TYR A 38 2.52 -29.10 25.69
C TYR A 38 3.31 -28.77 24.42
N TRP A 39 4.62 -28.53 24.55
CA TRP A 39 5.47 -28.24 23.39
C TRP A 39 5.49 -29.39 22.38
N ARG A 40 5.66 -30.63 22.86
CA ARG A 40 5.82 -31.80 21.99
C ARG A 40 4.54 -32.22 21.26
N GLU A 41 3.40 -32.17 21.95
CA GLU A 41 2.17 -32.84 21.50
C GLU A 41 1.08 -31.84 21.08
N TYR A 42 1.11 -30.61 21.60
CA TYR A 42 0.03 -29.64 21.39
C TYR A 42 0.47 -28.43 20.58
N TYR A 43 1.61 -27.82 20.91
CA TYR A 43 2.02 -26.57 20.27
C TYR A 43 2.37 -26.76 18.78
N PHE A 44 3.14 -27.80 18.43
CA PHE A 44 3.62 -28.05 17.06
C PHE A 44 2.80 -29.06 16.26
N VAL A 45 1.98 -29.88 16.93
CA VAL A 45 1.41 -31.10 16.33
C VAL A 45 -0.12 -31.08 16.27
N SER A 46 -0.80 -30.41 17.21
CA SER A 46 -2.26 -30.48 17.29
C SER A 46 -2.95 -29.65 16.20
N ASP A 47 -3.99 -30.23 15.60
CA ASP A 47 -4.91 -29.53 14.70
C ASP A 47 -5.82 -28.52 15.45
N ILE A 48 -5.90 -28.62 16.79
CA ILE A 48 -6.61 -27.67 17.64
C ILE A 48 -5.58 -26.76 18.31
N HIS A 49 -5.83 -25.45 18.26
CA HIS A 49 -4.91 -24.47 18.82
C HIS A 49 -5.13 -24.29 20.33
N TYR A 50 -4.18 -24.78 21.12
CA TYR A 50 -4.14 -24.56 22.56
C TYR A 50 -3.11 -23.52 22.96
N GLU A 51 -3.48 -22.72 23.96
CA GLU A 51 -2.60 -22.06 24.90
C GLU A 51 -2.40 -22.95 26.14
N TRP A 52 -1.38 -22.63 26.94
CA TRP A 52 -1.06 -23.40 28.14
C TRP A 52 -0.96 -22.48 29.36
N ASN A 53 -1.69 -22.81 30.41
CA ASN A 53 -1.78 -22.02 31.63
C ASN A 53 -1.44 -22.89 32.84
N ASN A 54 -0.19 -22.81 33.29
CA ASN A 54 0.33 -23.47 34.47
C ASN A 54 -0.09 -24.95 34.59
N GLY A 55 0.03 -25.69 33.50
CA GLY A 55 -0.33 -27.10 33.41
C GLY A 55 -1.66 -27.36 32.71
N ARG A 56 -2.55 -26.37 32.57
CA ARG A 56 -3.88 -26.54 31.98
C ARG A 56 -3.91 -26.11 30.52
N LEU A 57 -4.42 -26.98 29.64
CA LEU A 57 -4.70 -26.62 28.25
C LEU A 57 -5.90 -25.68 28.16
N GLU A 58 -5.78 -24.71 27.26
CA GLU A 58 -6.79 -23.70 26.99
C GLU A 58 -6.99 -23.58 25.48
N GLU A 59 -8.12 -24.06 24.96
CA GLU A 59 -8.44 -23.93 23.54
C GLU A 59 -8.64 -22.45 23.16
N LYS A 60 -8.01 -22.02 22.06
CA LYS A 60 -8.26 -20.72 21.45
C LYS A 60 -9.55 -20.79 20.64
N PRO A 61 -10.59 -20.02 21.02
CA PRO A 61 -11.80 -19.95 20.21
C PRO A 61 -11.55 -19.17 18.91
N VAL A 62 -12.34 -19.46 17.88
CA VAL A 62 -12.32 -18.72 16.61
C VAL A 62 -13.33 -17.58 16.65
N SER A 63 -12.90 -16.39 16.21
CA SER A 63 -13.74 -15.19 16.15
C SER A 63 -14.65 -15.19 14.93
N ASP A 64 -15.70 -14.36 14.96
CA ASP A 64 -16.63 -14.23 13.85
C ASP A 64 -16.01 -13.47 12.66
N TYR A 65 -16.63 -13.61 11.49
CA TYR A 65 -16.10 -13.01 10.26
C TYR A 65 -16.05 -11.47 10.29
N GLU A 66 -17.02 -10.81 10.93
CA GLU A 66 -17.06 -9.35 11.00
C GLU A 66 -15.96 -8.82 11.92
N THR A 67 -15.68 -9.50 13.04
CA THR A 67 -14.51 -9.22 13.88
C THR A 67 -13.20 -9.49 13.14
N TYR A 68 -13.12 -10.56 12.33
CA TYR A 68 -12.00 -10.79 11.43
C TYR A 68 -11.80 -9.64 10.43
N LEU A 69 -12.87 -9.04 9.89
CA LEU A 69 -12.75 -7.89 8.99
C LEU A 69 -12.17 -6.65 9.70
N VAL A 70 -12.51 -6.43 10.98
CA VAL A 70 -11.87 -5.38 11.81
C VAL A 70 -10.38 -5.68 11.99
N TYR A 71 -10.05 -6.91 12.39
CA TYR A 71 -8.67 -7.36 12.54
C TYR A 71 -7.86 -7.17 11.26
N ARG A 72 -8.38 -7.64 10.11
CA ARG A 72 -7.74 -7.52 8.80
C ARG A 72 -7.50 -6.07 8.42
N TRP A 73 -8.47 -5.18 8.64
CA TRP A 73 -8.30 -3.76 8.34
C TRP A 73 -7.19 -3.13 9.18
N PHE A 74 -7.16 -3.42 10.48
CA PHE A 74 -6.13 -2.94 11.39
C PHE A 74 -4.74 -3.48 11.04
N MET A 75 -4.62 -4.77 10.76
CA MET A 75 -3.36 -5.42 10.37
C MET A 75 -2.77 -4.79 9.10
N LEU A 76 -3.60 -4.55 8.07
CA LEU A 76 -3.15 -3.87 6.84
C LEU A 76 -2.73 -2.41 7.10
N LEU A 77 -3.41 -1.70 8.02
CA LEU A 77 -3.01 -0.35 8.40
C LEU A 77 -1.64 -0.35 9.10
N LEU A 78 -1.43 -1.31 10.01
CA LEU A 78 -0.16 -1.52 10.70
C LEU A 78 0.96 -1.87 9.71
N GLU A 79 0.68 -2.73 8.72
CA GLU A 79 1.65 -3.09 7.67
C GLU A 79 2.08 -1.87 6.85
N HIS A 80 1.14 -1.00 6.46
CA HIS A 80 1.48 0.28 5.82
C HIS A 80 2.37 1.16 6.69
N PHE A 81 2.07 1.22 7.98
CA PHE A 81 2.88 1.97 8.93
C PHE A 81 4.31 1.42 9.01
N LEU A 82 4.48 0.11 9.21
CA LEU A 82 5.78 -0.54 9.36
C LEU A 82 6.58 -0.58 8.06
N THR A 83 5.92 -0.63 6.90
CA THR A 83 6.58 -0.46 5.60
C THR A 83 7.22 0.93 5.48
N SER A 84 6.51 1.98 5.94
CA SER A 84 7.02 3.36 5.90
C SER A 84 7.98 3.67 7.05
N HIS A 85 7.84 2.97 8.19
CA HIS A 85 8.62 3.15 9.41
C HIS A 85 9.07 1.78 9.92
N PRO A 86 10.16 1.21 9.37
CA PRO A 86 10.61 -0.15 9.68
C PRO A 86 11.26 -0.22 11.06
N ILE A 87 10.48 0.01 12.12
CA ILE A 87 10.90 0.08 13.52
C ILE A 87 10.52 -1.18 14.31
N ALA A 88 9.72 -2.07 13.73
CA ALA A 88 9.25 -3.30 14.35
C ALA A 88 8.91 -4.36 13.30
N ARG A 89 8.71 -5.59 13.76
CA ARG A 89 8.25 -6.75 12.98
C ARG A 89 6.98 -7.30 13.59
N THR A 90 6.09 -7.84 12.75
CA THR A 90 4.87 -8.51 13.18
C THR A 90 5.02 -10.03 13.11
N VAL A 91 4.35 -10.74 14.01
CA VAL A 91 4.17 -12.19 13.95
C VAL A 91 2.69 -12.54 14.04
N ALA A 92 2.27 -13.54 13.28
CA ALA A 92 0.92 -14.08 13.29
C ALA A 92 1.02 -15.61 13.25
N LEU A 93 -0.04 -16.29 12.79
CA LEU A 93 -0.05 -17.74 12.56
C LEU A 93 0.24 -18.54 13.84
N GLU A 94 -0.41 -18.17 14.94
CA GLU A 94 -0.37 -18.90 16.21
C GLU A 94 1.02 -19.01 16.87
N MET A 95 1.95 -18.12 16.51
CA MET A 95 3.25 -18.04 17.16
C MET A 95 3.09 -17.55 18.59
N GLY A 96 3.34 -18.45 19.55
CA GLY A 96 3.27 -18.15 20.96
C GLY A 96 4.61 -17.82 21.60
N PHE A 97 4.53 -17.40 22.85
CA PHE A 97 5.66 -17.02 23.68
C PHE A 97 5.41 -17.41 25.13
N ARG A 98 6.50 -17.70 25.84
CA ARG A 98 6.47 -18.18 27.22
C ARG A 98 6.61 -17.02 28.20
N LEU A 99 5.66 -16.89 29.11
CA LEU A 99 5.62 -15.87 30.16
C LEU A 99 5.83 -16.50 31.54
N PRO A 100 6.99 -16.30 32.18
CA PRO A 100 7.20 -16.66 33.57
C PRO A 100 6.54 -15.60 34.47
N LEU A 101 5.42 -15.95 35.11
CA LEU A 101 4.67 -15.07 36.01
C LEU A 101 4.88 -15.48 37.48
N PRO A 102 4.59 -14.60 38.46
CA PRO A 102 4.73 -14.95 39.88
C PRO A 102 3.87 -16.13 40.32
N GLN A 103 2.72 -16.35 39.69
CA GLN A 103 1.76 -17.41 40.03
C GLN A 103 1.98 -18.72 39.25
N GLY A 104 2.90 -18.73 38.28
CA GLY A 104 3.13 -19.86 37.41
C GLY A 104 3.62 -19.43 36.03
N VAL A 105 3.74 -20.39 35.12
CA VAL A 105 4.14 -20.11 33.73
C VAL A 105 2.90 -20.18 32.86
N VAL A 106 2.79 -19.26 31.89
CA VAL A 106 1.78 -19.34 30.83
C VAL A 106 2.45 -19.27 29.47
N ILE A 107 1.88 -19.90 28.46
CA ILE A 107 2.29 -19.81 27.07
C ILE A 107 1.08 -19.32 26.28
N ARG A 108 1.20 -18.11 25.73
CA ARG A 108 0.12 -17.41 25.03
C ARG A 108 0.43 -17.25 23.56
N LYS A 109 -0.62 -17.24 22.74
CA LYS A 109 -0.56 -17.15 21.27
C LYS A 109 -1.44 -15.98 20.83
N PRO A 110 -0.93 -14.73 20.87
CA PRO A 110 -1.71 -13.58 20.41
C PRO A 110 -2.05 -13.74 18.92
N ASP A 111 -3.21 -13.24 18.50
CA ASP A 111 -3.58 -13.25 17.07
C ASP A 111 -2.59 -12.47 16.20
N LEU A 112 -2.05 -11.37 16.74
CA LEU A 112 -0.92 -10.64 16.15
C LEU A 112 0.01 -10.13 17.26
N GLY A 113 1.28 -10.50 17.19
CA GLY A 113 2.35 -9.97 18.03
C GLY A 113 3.22 -8.97 17.28
N VAL A 114 3.78 -8.00 17.99
CA VAL A 114 4.73 -7.02 17.45
C VAL A 114 5.98 -6.98 18.31
N VAL A 115 7.14 -7.06 17.65
CA VAL A 115 8.47 -6.95 18.28
C VAL A 115 9.20 -5.77 17.67
N ARG A 116 9.55 -4.77 18.48
CA ARG A 116 10.35 -3.63 18.05
C ARG A 116 11.79 -4.06 17.74
N ASN A 117 12.43 -3.36 16.82
CA ASN A 117 13.82 -3.64 16.44
C ASN A 117 14.82 -3.36 17.57
N ASP A 118 14.44 -2.55 18.56
CA ASP A 118 15.21 -2.28 19.78
C ASP A 118 14.75 -3.11 20.99
N ASN A 119 13.86 -4.10 20.79
CA ASN A 119 13.56 -5.09 21.81
C ASN A 119 14.85 -5.87 22.17
N PRO A 120 15.18 -6.06 23.46
CA PRO A 120 16.39 -6.74 23.89
C PRO A 120 16.50 -8.19 23.41
N GLN A 121 15.37 -8.80 23.04
CA GLN A 121 15.29 -10.14 22.48
C GLN A 121 14.71 -10.05 21.05
N PRO A 122 15.57 -9.96 20.02
CA PRO A 122 15.09 -9.79 18.66
C PRO A 122 14.35 -11.05 18.19
N LEU A 123 13.33 -10.85 17.36
CA LEU A 123 12.67 -11.93 16.63
C LEU A 123 13.60 -12.45 15.51
N LEU A 124 13.93 -13.75 15.55
CA LEU A 124 14.82 -14.37 14.58
C LEU A 124 14.03 -15.08 13.46
N PRO A 125 14.58 -15.15 12.23
CA PRO A 125 13.85 -15.71 11.07
C PRO A 125 13.42 -17.18 11.17
N HIS A 126 13.99 -17.94 12.10
CA HIS A 126 13.73 -19.37 12.26
C HIS A 126 13.05 -19.69 13.61
N ASP A 127 12.57 -18.68 14.31
CA ASP A 127 11.81 -18.88 15.54
C ASP A 127 10.46 -19.52 15.21
N CYS A 128 10.20 -20.69 15.77
CA CYS A 128 8.88 -21.36 15.72
C CYS A 128 8.01 -21.03 16.95
N SER A 129 8.60 -20.35 17.93
CA SER A 129 7.99 -19.73 19.11
C SER A 129 8.86 -18.53 19.47
N TYR A 130 8.27 -17.43 19.91
CA TYR A 130 9.06 -16.27 20.28
C TYR A 130 9.65 -16.43 21.68
N HIS A 131 10.95 -16.19 21.81
CA HIS A 131 11.71 -16.38 23.04
C HIS A 131 11.70 -15.15 23.98
N GLY A 132 11.32 -13.98 23.44
CA GLY A 132 11.18 -12.73 24.19
C GLY A 132 9.75 -12.44 24.63
N VAL A 133 9.52 -11.17 24.97
CA VAL A 133 8.20 -10.61 25.31
C VAL A 133 7.79 -9.67 24.19
N PHE A 134 6.61 -9.87 23.60
CA PHE A 134 6.10 -8.97 22.59
C PHE A 134 5.94 -7.56 23.15
N ASP A 135 6.32 -6.55 22.38
CA ASP A 135 6.11 -5.16 22.78
C ASP A 135 4.62 -4.79 22.69
N LEU A 136 3.91 -5.35 21.70
CA LEU A 136 2.48 -5.17 21.51
C LEU A 136 1.82 -6.52 21.18
N CYS A 137 0.81 -6.89 21.97
CA CYS A 137 -0.09 -8.01 21.68
C CYS A 137 -1.44 -7.48 21.19
N ILE A 138 -2.01 -8.11 20.16
CA ILE A 138 -3.32 -7.77 19.61
C ILE A 138 -4.16 -9.04 19.55
N GLU A 139 -5.39 -8.96 20.08
CA GLU A 139 -6.35 -10.07 20.11
C GLU A 139 -7.67 -9.63 19.46
N ALA A 140 -8.27 -10.52 18.67
CA ALA A 140 -9.58 -10.33 18.08
C ALA A 140 -10.60 -11.19 18.85
N LEU A 141 -11.50 -10.58 19.62
CA LEU A 141 -12.40 -11.31 20.51
C LEU A 141 -13.35 -12.25 19.76
N SER A 142 -13.56 -13.44 20.33
CA SER A 142 -14.59 -14.37 19.86
C SER A 142 -15.94 -14.14 20.55
N ASP A 143 -17.03 -14.30 19.82
CA ASP A 143 -18.41 -14.19 20.32
C ASP A 143 -18.96 -15.45 20.99
N ARG A 144 -18.33 -16.60 20.74
CA ARG A 144 -19.01 -17.89 20.93
C ARG A 144 -19.36 -18.18 22.39
N GLU A 145 -18.58 -17.67 23.34
CA GLU A 145 -18.83 -17.87 24.77
C GLU A 145 -18.38 -16.68 25.62
N ARG A 146 -19.21 -16.30 26.61
CA ARG A 146 -18.89 -15.26 27.61
C ARG A 146 -17.54 -15.52 28.33
N ARG A 147 -17.21 -16.80 28.53
CA ARG A 147 -15.93 -17.25 29.11
C ARG A 147 -14.73 -16.89 28.23
N GLY A 148 -14.88 -16.91 26.91
CA GLY A 148 -13.85 -16.46 25.97
C GLY A 148 -13.60 -14.96 26.12
N SER A 149 -14.66 -14.15 26.13
CA SER A 149 -14.54 -12.70 26.29
C SER A 149 -13.93 -12.30 27.64
N GLU A 150 -14.28 -12.96 28.75
CA GLU A 150 -13.69 -12.72 30.08
C GLU A 150 -12.20 -13.09 30.15
N ARG A 151 -11.77 -14.14 29.42
CA ARG A 151 -10.37 -14.56 29.37
C ARG A 151 -9.49 -13.48 28.76
N ASP A 152 -9.86 -12.94 27.62
CA ASP A 152 -9.06 -11.92 26.92
C ASP A 152 -9.15 -10.55 27.65
N THR A 153 -10.34 -10.19 28.15
CA THR A 153 -10.55 -8.86 28.78
C THR A 153 -10.05 -8.76 30.22
N VAL A 154 -9.86 -9.89 30.92
CA VAL A 154 -9.44 -9.91 32.33
C VAL A 154 -8.18 -10.75 32.55
N VAL A 155 -8.19 -12.02 32.18
CA VAL A 155 -7.11 -12.97 32.51
C VAL A 155 -5.84 -12.66 31.72
N LYS A 156 -5.90 -12.70 30.38
CA LYS A 156 -4.74 -12.40 29.52
C LYS A 156 -4.24 -10.98 29.72
N LYS A 157 -5.15 -10.02 29.92
CA LYS A 157 -4.77 -8.64 30.27
C LYS A 157 -3.85 -8.61 31.50
N ALA A 158 -4.20 -9.33 32.57
CA ALA A 158 -3.37 -9.37 33.78
C ALA A 158 -2.04 -10.10 33.55
N GLU A 159 -2.05 -11.19 32.80
CA GLU A 159 -0.85 -11.97 32.47
C GLU A 159 0.12 -11.20 31.57
N TYR A 160 -0.38 -10.52 30.53
CA TYR A 160 0.43 -9.67 29.67
C TYR A 160 1.01 -8.48 30.43
N ALA A 161 0.26 -7.87 31.35
CA ALA A 161 0.79 -6.83 32.22
C ALA A 161 1.93 -7.36 33.10
N ALA A 162 1.70 -8.49 33.79
CA ALA A 162 2.70 -9.12 34.64
C ALA A 162 3.92 -9.63 33.86
N GLY A 163 3.73 -10.02 32.59
CA GLY A 163 4.77 -10.43 31.66
C GLY A 163 5.56 -9.29 31.02
N GLY A 164 5.13 -8.04 31.21
CA GLY A 164 5.83 -6.86 30.68
C GLY A 164 5.51 -6.50 29.22
N VAL A 165 4.41 -7.01 28.65
CA VAL A 165 3.93 -6.56 27.33
C VAL A 165 3.55 -5.09 27.45
N SER A 166 4.13 -4.24 26.59
CA SER A 166 4.05 -2.78 26.76
C SER A 166 2.72 -2.18 26.29
N GLU A 167 2.06 -2.81 25.33
CA GLU A 167 0.77 -2.38 24.79
C GLU A 167 -0.11 -3.59 24.47
N TYR A 168 -1.41 -3.47 24.76
CA TYR A 168 -2.38 -4.54 24.51
C TYR A 168 -3.62 -3.99 23.83
N VAL A 169 -3.98 -4.57 22.69
CA VAL A 169 -5.11 -4.15 21.87
C VAL A 169 -6.11 -5.28 21.74
N ILE A 170 -7.37 -4.96 22.01
CA ILE A 170 -8.52 -5.84 21.85
C ILE A 170 -9.38 -5.29 20.71
N LEU A 171 -9.54 -6.09 19.66
CA LEU A 171 -10.35 -5.79 18.49
C LEU A 171 -11.66 -6.58 18.52
N HIS A 172 -12.73 -5.93 18.08
CA HIS A 172 -14.05 -6.53 17.98
C HIS A 172 -14.92 -5.71 17.01
N ARG A 173 -15.92 -6.34 16.37
CA ARG A 173 -16.87 -5.62 15.51
C ARG A 173 -17.68 -4.58 16.27
N GLU A 174 -18.05 -4.88 17.52
CA GLU A 174 -18.80 -3.95 18.37
C GLU A 174 -17.84 -2.93 19.01
N PRO A 175 -18.05 -1.62 18.79
CA PRO A 175 -17.19 -0.59 19.37
C PRO A 175 -17.03 -0.74 20.87
N ALA A 176 -18.09 -1.05 21.61
CA ALA A 176 -18.07 -1.15 23.07
C ALA A 176 -17.11 -2.21 23.62
N GLN A 177 -16.75 -3.22 22.83
CA GLN A 177 -15.83 -4.29 23.22
C GLN A 177 -14.38 -4.05 22.78
N GLN A 178 -14.13 -3.02 21.96
CA GLN A 178 -12.78 -2.62 21.60
C GLN A 178 -12.08 -1.94 22.79
N ALA A 179 -10.83 -2.32 23.05
CA ALA A 179 -10.03 -1.74 24.12
C ALA A 179 -8.56 -1.60 23.71
N PHE A 180 -7.91 -0.56 24.23
CA PHE A 180 -6.52 -0.24 23.93
C PHE A 180 -5.85 0.11 25.25
N TYR A 181 -4.76 -0.58 25.60
CA TYR A 181 -4.09 -0.44 26.87
C TYR A 181 -2.59 -0.24 26.66
N THR A 182 -1.98 0.55 27.53
CA THR A 182 -0.52 0.69 27.64
C THR A 182 -0.10 0.39 29.06
N LEU A 183 1.04 -0.28 29.21
CA LEU A 183 1.56 -0.66 30.52
C LEU A 183 2.06 0.57 31.26
N GLY A 184 1.52 0.80 32.45
CA GLY A 184 1.97 1.85 33.36
C GLY A 184 3.32 1.52 34.00
N PRO A 185 4.02 2.53 34.56
CA PRO A 185 5.28 2.30 35.28
C PRO A 185 5.13 1.47 36.55
N ASP A 186 3.91 1.32 37.06
CA ASP A 186 3.53 0.45 38.18
C ASP A 186 3.27 -1.00 37.75
N GLY A 187 3.44 -1.33 36.47
CA GLY A 187 3.17 -2.67 35.92
C GLY A 187 1.68 -2.95 35.72
N VAL A 188 0.83 -1.93 35.70
CA VAL A 188 -0.62 -2.07 35.51
C VAL A 188 -1.05 -1.43 34.19
N TYR A 189 -1.89 -2.13 33.43
CA TYR A 189 -2.44 -1.58 32.20
C TYR A 189 -3.39 -0.40 32.46
N VAL A 190 -3.12 0.72 31.80
CA VAL A 190 -4.01 1.88 31.74
C VAL A 190 -4.63 2.02 30.34
N PRO A 191 -5.93 2.39 30.22
CA PRO A 191 -6.53 2.63 28.91
C PRO A 191 -5.83 3.76 28.15
N ILE A 192 -5.59 3.56 26.85
CA ILE A 192 -5.15 4.62 25.94
C ILE A 192 -6.37 5.47 25.60
N ALA A 193 -6.47 6.65 26.21
CA ALA A 193 -7.52 7.60 25.92
C ALA A 193 -7.32 8.21 24.51
N PRO A 194 -8.38 8.33 23.69
CA PRO A 194 -8.27 9.01 22.41
C PRO A 194 -7.85 10.48 22.60
N THR A 195 -6.89 10.95 21.82
CA THR A 195 -6.53 12.37 21.71
C THR A 195 -7.11 12.90 20.40
N ASP A 196 -8.00 13.89 20.45
CA ASP A 196 -8.72 14.40 19.28
C ASP A 196 -9.40 13.31 18.44
N GLY A 197 -9.92 12.28 19.12
CA GLY A 197 -10.57 11.12 18.49
C GLY A 197 -9.60 10.06 17.91
N LEU A 198 -8.29 10.24 18.09
CA LEU A 198 -7.26 9.31 17.64
C LEU A 198 -6.74 8.44 18.78
N ILE A 199 -6.67 7.13 18.55
CA ILE A 199 -5.84 6.24 19.34
C ILE A 199 -4.41 6.36 18.81
N CYS A 200 -3.47 6.63 19.71
CA CYS A 200 -2.05 6.76 19.38
C CYS A 200 -1.27 5.68 20.13
N SER A 201 -0.57 4.83 19.39
CA SER A 201 0.29 3.81 19.99
C SER A 201 1.47 4.46 20.71
N ARG A 202 1.82 3.93 21.88
CA ARG A 202 3.03 4.32 22.62
C ARG A 202 4.22 3.43 22.25
N VAL A 203 3.94 2.18 21.89
CA VAL A 203 4.94 1.21 21.41
C VAL A 203 5.42 1.55 20.00
N LEU A 204 4.52 2.06 19.15
CA LEU A 204 4.83 2.44 17.76
C LEU A 204 4.66 3.96 17.56
N PRO A 205 5.69 4.78 17.86
CA PRO A 205 5.60 6.23 17.73
C PRO A 205 5.16 6.67 16.32
N GLY A 206 4.07 7.43 16.25
CA GLY A 206 3.50 7.92 14.99
C GLY A 206 2.43 7.01 14.39
N PHE A 207 2.25 5.78 14.90
CA PHE A 207 1.12 4.94 14.55
C PHE A 207 -0.13 5.40 15.29
N ARG A 208 -1.12 5.84 14.54
CA ARG A 208 -2.37 6.41 15.06
C ARG A 208 -3.53 6.12 14.12
N PHE A 209 -4.73 6.03 14.68
CA PHE A 209 -5.94 5.75 13.90
C PHE A 209 -7.20 6.25 14.61
N ARG A 210 -8.26 6.51 13.85
CA ARG A 210 -9.58 6.78 14.43
C ARG A 210 -10.21 5.45 14.83
N ARG A 211 -10.68 5.35 16.07
CA ARG A 211 -11.43 4.17 16.53
C ARG A 211 -12.64 3.86 15.64
N GLN A 212 -13.30 4.88 15.12
CA GLN A 212 -14.47 4.74 14.23
C GLN A 212 -14.11 4.04 12.92
N ASP A 213 -12.86 4.19 12.45
CA ASP A 213 -12.41 3.61 11.19
C ASP A 213 -12.20 2.10 11.30
N LEU A 214 -12.04 1.54 12.51
CA LEU A 214 -12.06 0.09 12.73
C LEU A 214 -13.39 -0.54 12.30
N CYS A 215 -14.51 0.15 12.52
CA CYS A 215 -15.84 -0.32 12.14
C CYS A 215 -16.20 0.11 10.71
N ARG A 216 -15.87 1.35 10.32
CA ARG A 216 -16.15 1.86 8.96
C ARG A 216 -15.30 1.20 7.89
N ARG A 217 -14.08 0.78 8.24
CA ARG A 217 -13.09 0.12 7.39
C ARG A 217 -12.95 0.81 6.02
N PRO A 218 -12.62 2.11 5.97
CA PRO A 218 -12.37 2.80 4.71
C PRO A 218 -11.29 2.06 3.91
N LEU A 219 -11.38 2.12 2.58
CA LEU A 219 -10.38 1.49 1.72
C LEU A 219 -9.00 2.06 2.01
N HIS A 220 -7.99 1.22 2.22
CA HIS A 220 -6.63 1.65 2.55
C HIS A 220 -6.05 2.61 1.50
N ALA A 221 -6.37 2.40 0.22
CA ALA A 221 -5.96 3.31 -0.86
C ALA A 221 -6.47 4.75 -0.64
N SER A 222 -7.68 4.92 -0.10
CA SER A 222 -8.24 6.26 0.20
C SER A 222 -7.60 6.94 1.41
N LEU A 223 -7.00 6.16 2.33
CA LEU A 223 -6.36 6.71 3.53
C LEU A 223 -5.10 7.50 3.19
N ARG A 224 -4.49 7.26 2.03
CA ARG A 224 -3.35 8.04 1.54
C ARG A 224 -3.67 9.53 1.44
N ASP A 225 -4.94 9.92 1.31
CA ASP A 225 -5.40 11.31 1.17
C ASP A 225 -5.93 11.91 2.49
N ASP A 226 -6.08 11.08 3.52
CA ASP A 226 -6.55 11.49 4.84
C ASP A 226 -5.39 12.02 5.70
N PRO A 227 -5.45 13.25 6.27
CA PRO A 227 -4.38 13.83 7.08
C PRO A 227 -3.91 12.99 8.27
N VAL A 228 -4.75 12.09 8.80
CA VAL A 228 -4.39 11.22 9.94
C VAL A 228 -3.42 10.12 9.51
N TYR A 229 -3.58 9.60 8.30
CA TYR A 229 -2.90 8.39 7.80
C TYR A 229 -1.87 8.68 6.70
N ALA A 230 -2.03 9.81 6.00
CA ALA A 230 -1.27 10.21 4.83
C ALA A 230 0.26 10.23 5.02
N HIS A 231 0.75 10.33 6.26
CA HIS A 231 2.19 10.31 6.53
C HIS A 231 2.80 8.90 6.50
N PHE A 232 1.98 7.84 6.56
CA PHE A 232 2.48 6.45 6.52
C PHE A 232 1.73 5.52 5.57
N VAL A 233 0.58 5.91 5.02
CA VAL A 233 -0.11 5.13 3.99
C VAL A 233 0.37 5.55 2.61
N LEU A 234 1.18 4.68 1.99
CA LEU A 234 1.68 4.83 0.61
C LEU A 234 2.32 6.21 0.30
N PRO A 235 3.22 6.74 1.15
CA PRO A 235 3.74 8.10 0.97
C PRO A 235 4.49 8.31 -0.36
N HIS A 236 5.22 7.29 -0.82
CA HIS A 236 5.95 7.35 -2.09
C HIS A 236 5.04 7.40 -3.33
N TRP A 237 3.84 6.83 -3.24
CA TRP A 237 2.86 6.91 -4.33
C TRP A 237 2.35 8.33 -4.50
N ARG A 238 2.00 9.01 -3.39
CA ARG A 238 1.60 10.41 -3.42
C ARG A 238 2.71 11.29 -4.01
N GLN A 239 3.95 11.07 -3.60
CA GLN A 239 5.09 11.81 -4.17
C GLN A 239 5.28 11.52 -5.67
N ALA A 240 5.04 10.29 -6.11
CA ALA A 240 5.12 9.93 -7.52
C ALA A 240 4.02 10.59 -8.34
N GLU A 241 2.76 10.58 -7.87
CA GLU A 241 1.64 11.28 -8.51
C GLU A 241 1.92 12.78 -8.62
N GLN A 242 2.36 13.43 -7.54
CA GLN A 242 2.71 14.85 -7.55
C GLN A 242 3.83 15.19 -8.55
N ARG A 243 4.83 14.31 -8.68
CA ARG A 243 5.90 14.49 -9.68
C ARG A 243 5.36 14.34 -11.10
N ALA A 244 4.51 13.35 -11.35
CA ALA A 244 3.89 13.13 -12.64
C ALA A 244 2.99 14.31 -13.06
N ASP A 245 2.18 14.82 -12.13
CA ASP A 245 1.33 15.99 -12.37
C ASP A 245 2.17 17.25 -12.69
N ALA A 246 3.25 17.46 -11.94
CA ALA A 246 4.16 18.58 -12.19
C ALA A 246 4.92 18.44 -13.51
N GLU A 247 5.27 17.22 -13.93
CA GLU A 247 5.86 16.94 -15.24
C GLU A 247 4.86 17.19 -16.37
N ALA A 248 3.62 16.69 -16.24
CA ALA A 248 2.56 16.93 -17.21
C ALA A 248 2.26 18.43 -17.39
N GLN A 249 2.16 19.17 -16.29
CA GLN A 249 1.97 20.63 -16.34
C GLN A 249 3.13 21.35 -17.03
N ARG A 250 4.37 20.90 -16.82
CA ARG A 250 5.54 21.47 -17.51
C ARG A 250 5.50 21.16 -19.01
N ALA A 251 5.17 19.93 -19.38
CA ALA A 251 5.01 19.52 -20.78
C ALA A 251 3.92 20.34 -21.49
N ASP A 252 2.77 20.56 -20.85
CA ASP A 252 1.68 21.38 -21.39
C ASP A 252 2.10 22.84 -21.62
N VAL A 253 2.83 23.41 -20.66
CA VAL A 253 3.36 24.79 -20.79
C VAL A 253 4.38 24.89 -21.91
N GLU A 254 5.26 23.90 -22.06
CA GLU A 254 6.25 23.84 -23.12
C GLU A 254 5.60 23.66 -24.50
N ALA A 255 4.62 22.76 -24.62
CA ALA A 255 3.86 22.56 -25.84
C ALA A 255 3.14 23.84 -26.29
N ARG A 256 2.51 24.56 -25.35
CA ARG A 256 1.88 25.86 -25.65
C ARG A 256 2.89 26.91 -26.14
N ARG A 257 4.09 26.93 -25.55
CA ARG A 257 5.17 27.85 -25.98
C ARG A 257 5.65 27.50 -27.39
N ALA A 258 5.86 26.21 -27.67
CA ALA A 258 6.25 25.75 -28.99
C ALA A 258 5.19 26.08 -30.05
N ASP A 259 3.91 25.89 -29.74
CA ASP A 259 2.79 26.28 -30.62
C ASP A 259 2.75 27.79 -30.89
N ASP A 260 2.95 28.61 -29.86
CA ASP A 260 2.99 30.06 -30.01
C ASP A 260 4.19 30.53 -30.85
N GLU A 261 5.35 29.90 -30.68
CA GLU A 261 6.54 30.18 -31.48
C GLU A 261 6.33 29.77 -32.94
N ALA A 262 5.76 28.58 -33.19
CA ALA A 262 5.41 28.12 -34.53
C ALA A 262 4.39 29.04 -35.21
N ARG A 263 3.37 29.52 -34.48
CA ARG A 263 2.41 30.52 -34.98
C ARG A 263 3.11 31.81 -35.39
N ARG A 264 4.03 32.33 -34.56
CA ARG A 264 4.79 33.55 -34.87
C ARG A 264 5.69 33.36 -36.10
N ALA A 265 6.37 32.22 -36.20
CA ALA A 265 7.22 31.90 -37.35
C ALA A 265 6.39 31.84 -38.64
N ASN A 266 5.22 31.18 -38.63
CA ASN A 266 4.31 31.12 -39.77
C ASN A 266 3.77 32.51 -40.17
N ASP A 267 3.39 33.33 -39.20
CA ASP A 267 2.94 34.70 -39.46
C ASP A 267 4.06 35.55 -40.08
N GLN A 268 5.30 35.39 -39.60
CA GLN A 268 6.46 36.07 -40.16
C GLN A 268 6.76 35.61 -41.59
N ALA A 269 6.69 34.31 -41.87
CA ALA A 269 6.85 33.77 -43.22
C ALA A 269 5.77 34.30 -44.17
N ARG A 270 4.50 34.30 -43.76
CA ARG A 270 3.40 34.87 -44.56
C ARG A 270 3.63 36.35 -44.87
N ARG A 271 4.06 37.13 -43.88
CA ARG A 271 4.40 38.55 -44.06
C ARG A 271 5.55 38.75 -45.05
N ALA A 272 6.57 37.89 -45.00
CA ALA A 272 7.67 37.93 -45.95
C ALA A 272 7.21 37.62 -47.38
N ASP A 273 6.40 36.57 -47.57
CA ASP A 273 5.84 36.20 -48.88
C ASP A 273 4.93 37.28 -49.46
N GLU A 274 4.12 37.94 -48.62
CA GLU A 274 3.31 39.08 -49.04
C GLU A 274 4.16 40.30 -49.43
N ALA A 275 5.28 40.54 -48.75
CA ALA A 275 6.20 41.61 -49.10
C ALA A 275 6.88 41.34 -50.44
N VAL A 276 7.33 40.10 -50.69
CA VAL A 276 7.89 39.67 -51.97
C VAL A 276 6.87 39.84 -53.10
N ARG A 277 5.62 39.40 -52.89
CA ARG A 277 4.55 39.56 -53.90
C ARG A 277 4.25 41.03 -54.19
N ARG A 278 4.21 41.89 -53.16
CA ARG A 278 4.04 43.34 -53.34
C ARG A 278 5.17 43.96 -54.14
N ALA A 279 6.42 43.66 -53.80
CA ALA A 279 7.58 44.15 -54.53
C ALA A 279 7.58 43.71 -56.00
N ALA A 280 7.22 42.45 -56.28
CA ALA A 280 7.11 41.95 -57.64
C ALA A 280 6.00 42.66 -58.45
N ALA A 281 4.83 42.90 -57.83
CA ALA A 281 3.74 43.63 -58.45
C ALA A 281 4.11 45.10 -58.74
N GLU A 282 4.78 45.78 -57.80
CA GLU A 282 5.29 47.14 -57.98
C GLU A 282 6.32 47.22 -59.12
N ALA A 283 7.25 46.27 -59.18
CA ALA A 283 8.23 46.19 -60.26
C ALA A 283 7.57 45.96 -61.64
N ALA A 284 6.57 45.07 -61.71
CA ALA A 284 5.81 44.83 -62.93
C ALA A 284 5.02 46.08 -63.37
N ALA A 285 4.40 46.78 -62.42
CA ALA A 285 3.67 48.03 -62.70
C ALA A 285 4.61 49.13 -63.21
N ARG A 286 5.81 49.29 -62.63
CA ARG A 286 6.84 50.20 -63.14
C ARG A 286 7.24 49.86 -64.56
N ALA A 287 7.55 48.59 -64.83
CA ALA A 287 7.94 48.14 -66.17
C ALA A 287 6.82 48.37 -67.20
N ASP A 288 5.55 48.22 -66.83
CA ASP A 288 4.43 48.52 -67.72
C ASP A 288 4.26 50.02 -67.97
N ALA A 289 4.43 50.85 -66.94
CA ALA A 289 4.42 52.30 -67.07
C ALA A 289 5.54 52.81 -68.00
N GLU A 290 6.76 52.26 -67.87
CA GLU A 290 7.89 52.57 -68.75
C GLU A 290 7.60 52.17 -70.20
N ARG A 291 7.03 50.97 -70.44
CA ARG A 291 6.62 50.55 -71.79
C ARG A 291 5.57 51.48 -72.40
N ARG A 292 4.57 51.91 -71.61
CA ARG A 292 3.53 52.85 -72.08
C ARG A 292 4.12 54.22 -72.39
N ALA A 293 5.05 54.71 -71.55
CA ALA A 293 5.74 55.98 -71.79
C ALA A 293 6.56 55.92 -73.09
N ALA A 294 7.35 54.86 -73.29
CA ALA A 294 8.12 54.66 -74.52
C ALA A 294 7.22 54.56 -75.76
N ALA A 295 6.09 53.85 -75.68
CA ALA A 295 5.13 53.76 -76.76
C ALA A 295 4.48 55.13 -77.08
N ALA A 296 4.15 55.92 -76.06
CA ALA A 296 3.62 57.26 -76.22
C ALA A 296 4.65 58.21 -76.84
N GLU A 297 5.92 58.13 -76.44
CA GLU A 297 7.02 58.89 -77.07
C GLU A 297 7.22 58.51 -78.53
N ALA A 298 7.21 57.21 -78.86
CA ALA A 298 7.30 56.73 -80.23
C ALA A 298 6.13 57.22 -81.09
N ALA A 299 4.90 57.18 -80.57
CA ALA A 299 3.72 57.70 -81.26
C ALA A 299 3.80 59.23 -81.48
N LEU A 300 4.29 59.97 -80.49
CA LEU A 300 4.57 61.42 -80.61
C LEU A 300 5.64 61.70 -81.67
N ALA A 301 6.69 60.89 -81.75
CA ALA A 301 7.73 61.00 -82.76
C ALA A 301 7.19 60.73 -84.17
N GLN A 302 6.35 59.69 -84.33
CA GLN A 302 5.64 59.41 -85.59
C GLN A 302 4.74 60.58 -86.02
N LEU A 303 3.91 61.09 -85.11
CA LEU A 303 3.05 62.25 -85.38
C LEU A 303 3.86 63.50 -85.77
N ARG A 304 5.03 63.71 -85.15
CA ARG A 304 5.95 64.79 -85.53
C ARG A 304 6.53 64.58 -86.93
N ALA A 305 6.95 63.36 -87.26
CA ALA A 305 7.48 62.99 -88.57
C ALA A 305 6.44 63.14 -89.68
N GLU A 306 5.18 62.76 -89.44
CA GLU A 306 4.06 62.96 -90.37
C GLU A 306 3.75 64.45 -90.59
N ARG A 307 3.97 65.29 -89.58
CA ARG A 307 3.77 66.74 -89.68
C ARG A 307 4.88 67.44 -90.47
N THR A 308 6.11 66.93 -90.41
CA THR A 308 7.25 67.41 -91.23
C THR A 308 7.23 66.83 -92.65
N GLY A 309 6.77 65.60 -92.87
CA GLY A 309 6.63 65.02 -94.21
C GLY A 309 5.55 65.70 -95.07
N ARG A 310 4.61 66.42 -94.44
CA ARG A 310 3.59 67.22 -95.13
C ARG A 310 4.07 68.61 -95.55
N SER A 311 5.28 69.04 -95.17
CA SER A 311 5.85 70.33 -95.61
C SER A 311 6.75 70.24 -96.84
N ASP A 312 7.17 69.04 -97.27
CA ASP A 312 8.06 68.84 -98.43
C ASP A 312 7.30 68.46 -99.72
N THR A 313 5.97 68.62 -99.73
CA THR A 313 5.15 68.65 -100.95
C THR A 313 4.63 70.06 -101.20
N LYS A 314 5.55 71.01 -101.35
CA LYS A 314 5.32 72.23 -102.12
C LYS A 314 6.65 72.79 -102.62
N ASP A 315 6.71 72.81 -103.94
CA ASP A 315 7.64 73.48 -104.86
C ASP A 315 8.99 72.79 -105.13
#